data_AF-A0A7C5L9U4-F1
#
_entry.id   AF-A0A7C5L9U4-F1
#
_cell.length_a   1.000
_cell.length_b   1.000
_cell.length_c   1.000
_cell.angle_alpha   90.00
_cell.angle_beta   90.00
_cell.angle_gamma   90.00
#
_symmetry.space_group_name_H-M   'P 1'
#
loop_
_entity.id
_entity.type
_entity.pdbx_description
1 polymer ?
#
loop_
_entity_poly.entity_id
_entity_poly.type
_entity_poly.pdbx_seq_one_letter_code
_entity_poly.pdbx_strand_id
1 'polypeptide(L)'
;MNSERNQEKYQTKKRKIDSIGWLCRRAFLKTCSAIGLGVPVAIFSGSEKSVFMGYREAKAGPSQPPREHYWNQEGYFVHSNVDASRWEEGIVRAKTDGTWKEYYIRSLDQNFVRWNLQARIAVLSGGMMCLDGPHSATLATYGANRGDSNFTLNNTFKGFGFIPRSERLDESIETVTSNWYASQTTKAQILTGFYNDYNMWDFRLLGSLELYTTPMFETHSFLNQMANPQATIAWLDIPGAYEVRAIPRLIHPSDPNVPEDDWKRVRWINMIHDFFHGGPYPDKPSNIAVIYYVIEEFDNSPVPGPMGVRQVPPL
;
A
#
# COMPACT_ATOMS: atom_id res chain seq x y z
N MET A 1 34.67 7.85 36.76
CA MET A 1 34.46 9.29 36.53
C MET A 1 34.31 9.72 35.06
N ASN A 2 35.06 9.17 34.08
CA ASN A 2 34.89 9.57 32.66
C ASN A 2 33.76 8.84 31.89
N SER A 3 33.32 7.65 32.34
CA SER A 3 32.23 6.90 31.67
C SER A 3 30.84 7.48 31.94
N GLU A 4 30.58 7.90 33.18
CA GLU A 4 29.28 8.47 33.59
C GLU A 4 29.01 9.82 32.92
N ARG A 5 30.02 10.69 32.80
CA ARG A 5 29.89 11.95 32.05
C ARG A 5 29.58 11.76 30.56
N ASN A 6 30.05 10.65 29.98
CA ASN A 6 29.79 10.35 28.56
C ASN A 6 28.38 9.76 28.36
N GLN A 7 27.88 8.94 29.30
CA GLN A 7 26.49 8.48 29.30
C GLN A 7 25.51 9.63 29.52
N GLU A 8 25.79 10.55 30.43
CA GLU A 8 24.92 11.69 30.70
C GLU A 8 24.83 12.65 29.50
N LYS A 9 25.95 12.93 28.84
CA LYS A 9 25.97 13.70 27.58
C LYS A 9 25.19 13.00 26.46
N TYR A 10 25.29 11.67 26.35
CA TYR A 10 24.55 10.90 25.35
C TYR A 10 23.03 10.96 25.61
N GLN A 11 22.60 10.79 26.86
CA GLN A 11 21.18 10.88 27.24
C GLN A 11 20.61 12.29 27.05
N THR A 12 21.40 13.33 27.32
CA THR A 12 20.98 14.72 27.11
C THR A 12 20.85 15.02 25.61
N LYS A 13 21.75 14.50 24.77
CA LYS A 13 21.68 14.65 23.32
C LYS A 13 20.48 13.91 22.72
N LYS A 14 20.17 12.70 23.21
CA LYS A 14 18.98 11.93 22.81
C LYS A 14 17.68 12.67 23.14
N ARG A 15 17.53 13.15 24.39
CA ARG A 15 16.37 13.97 24.81
C ARG A 15 16.19 15.23 23.98
N LYS A 16 17.29 15.87 23.56
CA LYS A 16 17.26 17.08 22.73
C LYS A 16 16.75 16.77 21.31
N ILE A 17 17.20 15.66 20.70
CA ILE A 17 16.73 15.19 19.39
C ILE A 17 15.24 14.83 19.46
N ASP A 18 14.81 14.11 20.50
CA ASP A 18 13.41 13.74 20.70
C ASP A 18 12.52 14.99 20.88
N SER A 19 13.00 16.01 21.61
CA SER A 19 12.28 17.28 21.79
C SER A 19 12.16 18.12 20.51
N ILE A 20 13.16 18.08 19.64
CA ILE A 20 13.16 18.80 18.35
C ILE A 20 12.22 18.11 17.37
N GLY A 21 12.21 16.77 17.32
CA GLY A 21 11.25 16.01 16.51
C GLY A 21 9.79 16.28 16.92
N TRP A 22 9.52 16.43 18.21
CA TRP A 22 8.19 16.76 18.73
C TRP A 22 7.76 18.20 18.41
N LEU A 23 8.68 19.16 18.48
CA LEU A 23 8.45 20.57 18.12
C LEU A 23 8.20 20.76 16.62
N CYS A 24 8.95 20.07 15.75
CA CYS A 24 8.76 20.13 14.30
C CYS A 24 7.40 19.54 13.86
N ARG A 25 6.95 18.44 14.49
CA ARG A 25 5.60 17.89 14.26
C ARG A 25 4.50 18.89 14.62
N ARG A 26 4.60 19.59 15.75
CA ARG A 26 3.60 20.62 16.14
C ARG A 26 3.59 21.84 15.24
N ALA A 27 4.76 22.28 14.75
CA ALA A 27 4.85 23.44 13.86
C ALA A 27 4.31 23.12 12.45
N PHE A 28 4.64 21.95 11.90
CA PHE A 28 4.12 21.49 10.61
C PHE A 28 2.59 21.32 10.65
N LEU A 29 2.06 20.65 11.69
CA LEU A 29 0.61 20.44 11.85
C LEU A 29 -0.17 21.73 12.07
N LYS A 30 0.40 22.73 12.76
CA LYS A 30 -0.22 24.07 12.89
C LYS A 30 -0.28 24.85 11.58
N THR A 31 0.65 24.58 10.66
CA THR A 31 0.69 25.25 9.35
C THR A 31 -0.27 24.58 8.36
N CYS A 32 -0.41 23.25 8.41
CA CYS A 32 -1.38 22.52 7.60
C CYS A 32 -2.84 22.70 8.07
N SER A 33 -3.08 22.83 9.38
CA SER A 33 -4.42 23.10 9.92
C SER A 33 -4.95 24.51 9.64
N ALA A 34 -4.08 25.48 9.33
CA ALA A 34 -4.48 26.84 8.96
C ALA A 34 -4.89 26.99 7.48
N ILE A 35 -4.58 26.00 6.62
CA ILE A 35 -4.80 26.09 5.16
C ILE A 35 -5.78 25.00 4.65
N GLY A 36 -6.07 23.96 5.44
CA GLY A 36 -6.80 22.76 4.99
C GLY A 36 -8.23 22.57 5.53
N LEU A 37 -8.92 23.62 6.01
CA LEU A 37 -10.35 23.50 6.41
C LEU A 37 -11.26 23.51 5.17
N GLY A 38 -11.25 22.41 4.44
CA GLY A 38 -12.04 22.25 3.21
C GLY A 38 -12.30 20.81 2.79
N VAL A 39 -12.18 19.82 3.70
CA VAL A 39 -12.67 18.45 3.43
C VAL A 39 -13.90 18.21 4.31
N PRO A 40 -15.07 17.91 3.73
CA PRO A 40 -16.31 17.84 4.48
C PRO A 40 -16.38 16.61 5.37
N VAL A 41 -16.84 16.83 6.60
CA VAL A 41 -17.25 15.89 7.67
C VAL A 41 -18.33 14.87 7.24
N ALA A 42 -18.67 14.79 5.95
CA ALA A 42 -19.80 14.03 5.42
C ALA A 42 -19.57 12.50 5.32
N ILE A 43 -18.38 11.98 5.61
CA ILE A 43 -18.09 10.53 5.46
C ILE A 43 -18.54 9.71 6.70
N PHE A 44 -18.86 10.35 7.84
CA PHE A 44 -19.15 9.63 9.10
C PHE A 44 -20.63 9.47 9.45
N SER A 45 -21.57 9.98 8.65
CA SER A 45 -23.00 9.73 8.86
C SER A 45 -23.49 8.70 7.85
N GLY A 46 -23.87 7.51 8.34
CA GLY A 46 -24.42 6.39 7.56
C GLY A 46 -25.76 6.68 6.89
N SER A 47 -25.80 7.66 6.00
CA SER A 47 -26.90 7.85 5.05
C SER A 47 -26.51 7.22 3.72
N GLU A 48 -27.29 6.24 3.26
CA GLU A 48 -27.17 5.52 1.97
C GLU A 48 -27.27 6.39 0.70
N LYS A 49 -27.15 7.71 0.81
CA LYS A 49 -26.97 8.60 -0.34
C LYS A 49 -25.51 8.95 -0.47
N SER A 50 -24.75 7.97 -0.96
CA SER A 50 -23.44 8.22 -1.52
C SER A 50 -23.57 9.36 -2.52
N VAL A 51 -22.86 10.45 -2.23
CA VAL A 51 -22.64 11.55 -3.16
C VAL A 51 -21.66 11.04 -4.22
N PHE A 52 -22.06 10.04 -5.00
CA PHE A 52 -21.44 9.75 -6.29
C PHE A 52 -21.96 10.82 -7.26
N MET A 53 -21.45 12.05 -7.11
CA MET A 53 -21.47 13.02 -8.21
C MET A 53 -20.90 12.32 -9.45
N GLY A 54 -21.70 12.29 -10.52
CA GLY A 54 -21.53 11.39 -11.65
C GLY A 54 -20.09 11.19 -12.10
N TYR A 55 -19.67 9.93 -12.14
CA TYR A 55 -18.43 9.52 -12.79
C TYR A 55 -18.42 10.09 -14.21
N ARG A 56 -17.59 11.10 -14.44
CA ARG A 56 -17.24 11.50 -15.80
C ARG A 56 -16.20 10.51 -16.27
N GLU A 57 -16.59 9.67 -17.22
CA GLU A 57 -15.64 8.88 -17.99
C GLU A 57 -14.55 9.82 -18.52
N ALA A 58 -13.29 9.47 -18.26
CA ALA A 58 -12.15 10.16 -18.82
C ALA A 58 -12.11 9.86 -20.32
N LYS A 59 -12.94 10.56 -21.09
CA LYS A 59 -13.03 10.38 -22.54
C LYS A 59 -11.86 11.12 -23.18
N ALA A 60 -11.03 10.35 -23.86
CA ALA A 60 -10.05 10.88 -24.78
C ALA A 60 -10.76 11.74 -25.85
N GLY A 61 -10.21 12.90 -26.18
CA GLY A 61 -10.70 13.67 -27.32
C GLY A 61 -10.53 12.88 -28.62
N PRO A 62 -11.31 13.20 -29.68
CA PRO A 62 -11.29 12.46 -30.96
C PRO A 62 -9.94 12.45 -31.69
N SER A 63 -8.97 13.25 -31.26
CA SER A 63 -7.60 13.34 -31.81
C SER A 63 -6.55 12.57 -31.03
N GLN A 64 -6.92 11.86 -29.95
CA GLN A 64 -5.99 11.15 -29.09
C GLN A 64 -5.74 9.72 -29.60
N PRO A 65 -4.54 9.16 -29.39
CA PRO A 65 -4.23 7.80 -29.81
C PRO A 65 -5.18 6.79 -29.15
N PRO A 66 -5.47 5.65 -29.81
CA PRO A 66 -6.30 4.62 -29.24
C PRO A 66 -5.73 4.16 -27.89
N ARG A 67 -6.60 4.11 -26.88
CA ARG A 67 -6.28 3.66 -25.53
C ARG A 67 -6.17 2.14 -25.51
N GLU A 68 -5.19 1.60 -24.78
CA GLU A 68 -5.14 0.17 -24.51
C GLU A 68 -6.33 -0.23 -23.63
N HIS A 69 -7.00 -1.32 -24.00
CA HIS A 69 -8.16 -1.86 -23.28
C HIS A 69 -7.80 -3.26 -22.79
N TYR A 70 -7.83 -3.47 -21.48
CA TYR A 70 -7.39 -4.73 -20.87
C TYR A 70 -8.53 -5.67 -20.49
N TRP A 71 -9.77 -5.18 -20.46
CA TRP A 71 -10.93 -6.00 -20.09
C TRP A 71 -11.31 -6.96 -21.21
N ASN A 72 -11.67 -8.18 -20.84
CA ASN A 72 -12.24 -9.18 -21.73
C ASN A 72 -13.77 -9.03 -21.80
N GLN A 73 -14.39 -9.87 -22.63
CA GLN A 73 -15.85 -9.87 -22.83
C GLN A 73 -16.64 -10.31 -21.58
N GLU A 74 -16.00 -11.02 -20.66
CA GLU A 74 -16.57 -11.50 -19.39
C GLU A 74 -16.47 -10.45 -18.27
N GLY A 75 -15.85 -9.30 -18.54
CA GLY A 75 -15.76 -8.18 -17.60
C GLY A 75 -14.62 -8.27 -16.57
N TYR A 76 -13.59 -9.09 -16.83
CA TYR A 76 -12.33 -9.09 -16.06
C TYR A 76 -11.11 -8.93 -16.98
N PHE A 77 -9.90 -8.97 -16.43
CA PHE A 77 -8.65 -8.93 -17.19
C PHE A 77 -7.66 -9.96 -16.64
N VAL A 78 -6.64 -10.28 -17.45
CA VAL A 78 -5.48 -11.07 -17.04
C VAL A 78 -4.24 -10.20 -17.21
N HIS A 79 -3.43 -10.08 -16.14
CA HIS A 79 -2.21 -9.27 -16.17
C HIS A 79 -1.05 -10.04 -16.83
N SER A 80 -1.05 -10.06 -18.17
CA SER A 80 -0.13 -10.86 -18.99
C SER A 80 1.32 -10.36 -19.03
N ASN A 81 1.59 -9.15 -18.54
CA ASN A 81 2.93 -8.57 -18.48
C ASN A 81 3.70 -8.94 -17.20
N VAL A 82 3.13 -9.79 -16.33
CA VAL A 82 3.79 -10.32 -15.13
C VAL A 82 3.61 -11.83 -15.04
N ASP A 83 4.72 -12.53 -14.85
CA ASP A 83 4.77 -13.96 -14.59
C ASP A 83 5.40 -14.17 -13.21
N ALA A 84 4.55 -14.55 -12.26
CA ALA A 84 4.92 -14.81 -10.87
C ALA A 84 4.93 -16.31 -10.54
N SER A 85 4.97 -17.20 -11.53
CA SER A 85 4.97 -18.65 -11.30
C SER A 85 6.13 -19.14 -10.42
N ARG A 86 7.24 -18.39 -10.39
CA ARG A 86 8.46 -18.70 -9.63
C ARG A 86 8.66 -17.81 -8.40
N TRP A 87 7.61 -17.16 -7.90
CA TRP A 87 7.73 -16.19 -6.80
C TRP A 87 8.23 -16.84 -5.50
N GLU A 88 7.92 -18.12 -5.25
CA GLU A 88 8.43 -18.86 -4.09
C GLU A 88 9.94 -19.09 -4.15
N GLU A 89 10.48 -19.27 -5.36
CA GLU A 89 11.93 -19.29 -5.64
C GLU A 89 12.58 -17.90 -5.50
N GLY A 90 11.78 -16.87 -5.18
CA GLY A 90 12.24 -15.50 -5.06
C GLY A 90 12.44 -14.82 -6.41
N ILE A 91 11.74 -15.24 -7.47
CA ILE A 91 11.86 -14.66 -8.82
C ILE A 91 10.48 -14.27 -9.35
N VAL A 92 10.38 -13.06 -9.89
CA VAL A 92 9.23 -12.62 -10.68
C VAL A 92 9.72 -12.13 -12.04
N ARG A 93 9.03 -12.52 -13.10
CA ARG A 93 9.30 -12.07 -14.46
C ARG A 93 8.32 -10.98 -14.82
N ALA A 94 8.79 -9.92 -15.44
CA ALA A 94 7.94 -8.81 -15.87
C ALA A 94 8.40 -8.24 -17.20
N LYS A 95 7.43 -7.85 -18.03
CA LYS A 95 7.68 -7.16 -19.30
C LYS A 95 7.77 -5.65 -19.04
N THR A 96 8.98 -5.17 -18.75
CA THR A 96 9.25 -3.75 -18.51
C THR A 96 9.88 -3.13 -19.73
N ASP A 97 9.37 -1.98 -20.15
CA ASP A 97 9.81 -1.28 -21.37
C ASP A 97 9.80 -2.21 -22.60
N GLY A 98 8.74 -3.02 -22.71
CA GLY A 98 8.57 -3.97 -23.80
C GLY A 98 9.43 -5.24 -23.73
N THR A 99 10.32 -5.37 -22.75
CA THR A 99 11.26 -6.50 -22.63
C THR A 99 11.01 -7.31 -21.37
N TRP A 100 10.94 -8.64 -21.51
CA TRP A 100 10.87 -9.54 -20.36
C TRP A 100 12.20 -9.54 -19.60
N LYS A 101 12.14 -9.27 -18.31
CA LYS A 101 13.28 -9.32 -17.39
C LYS A 101 12.93 -10.15 -16.17
N GLU A 102 13.92 -10.82 -15.60
CA GLU A 102 13.80 -11.45 -14.29
C GLU A 102 14.15 -10.43 -13.21
N TYR A 103 13.35 -10.41 -12.16
CA TYR A 103 13.57 -9.62 -10.96
C TYR A 103 13.63 -10.55 -9.77
N TYR A 104 14.57 -10.29 -8.88
CA TYR A 104 14.69 -11.06 -7.67
C TYR A 104 13.93 -10.41 -6.53
N ILE A 105 13.00 -11.18 -5.96
CA ILE A 105 12.18 -10.78 -4.85
C ILE A 105 13.05 -10.74 -3.59
N ARG A 106 12.85 -9.73 -2.76
CA ARG A 106 13.61 -9.49 -1.52
C ARG A 106 12.66 -9.24 -0.37
N SER A 107 13.11 -9.61 0.84
CA SER A 107 12.42 -9.20 2.05
C SER A 107 12.75 -7.74 2.38
N LEU A 108 11.75 -7.00 2.87
CA LEU A 108 11.92 -5.65 3.40
C LEU A 108 12.92 -5.60 4.56
N ASP A 109 13.55 -4.43 4.75
CA ASP A 109 14.47 -4.17 5.85
C ASP A 109 13.74 -4.17 7.19
N GLN A 110 14.46 -4.59 8.24
CA GLN A 110 13.93 -4.67 9.60
C GLN A 110 13.51 -3.31 10.16
N ASN A 111 14.16 -2.22 9.76
CA ASN A 111 13.81 -0.89 10.26
C ASN A 111 12.51 -0.39 9.63
N PHE A 112 12.32 -0.59 8.32
CA PHE A 112 11.04 -0.33 7.66
C PHE A 112 9.91 -1.13 8.31
N VAL A 113 10.10 -2.44 8.45
CA VAL A 113 9.08 -3.32 9.04
C VAL A 113 8.72 -2.89 10.46
N ARG A 114 9.72 -2.64 11.31
CA ARG A 114 9.50 -2.19 12.69
C ARG A 114 8.77 -0.85 12.75
N TRP A 115 9.20 0.14 11.96
CA TRP A 115 8.54 1.43 11.89
C TRP A 115 7.08 1.27 11.46
N ASN A 116 6.82 0.47 10.42
CA ASN A 116 5.50 0.26 9.86
C ASN A 116 4.53 -0.39 10.87
N LEU A 117 4.96 -1.49 11.49
CA LEU A 117 4.16 -2.22 12.48
C LEU A 117 3.88 -1.36 13.73
N GLN A 118 4.90 -0.69 14.28
CA GLN A 118 4.75 0.14 15.46
C GLN A 118 3.78 1.32 15.22
N ALA A 119 3.89 1.99 14.08
CA ALA A 119 3.00 3.09 13.75
C ALA A 119 1.54 2.63 13.55
N ARG A 120 1.31 1.44 12.96
CA ARG A 120 -0.04 0.86 12.86
C ARG A 120 -0.63 0.51 14.22
N ILE A 121 0.14 -0.15 15.09
CA ILE A 121 -0.29 -0.50 16.45
C ILE A 121 -0.63 0.78 17.23
N ALA A 122 0.17 1.84 17.09
CA ALA A 122 -0.09 3.11 17.77
C ALA A 122 -1.43 3.72 17.35
N VAL A 123 -1.77 3.73 16.06
CA VAL A 123 -3.07 4.22 15.57
C VAL A 123 -4.22 3.35 16.11
N LEU A 124 -4.09 2.02 16.05
CA LEU A 124 -5.11 1.10 16.54
C LEU A 124 -5.34 1.19 18.06
N SER A 125 -4.32 1.61 18.82
CA SER A 125 -4.38 1.80 20.26
C SER A 125 -4.95 3.16 20.69
N GLY A 126 -5.62 3.88 19.79
CA GLY A 126 -6.19 5.20 20.05
C GLY A 126 -5.24 6.37 19.76
N GLY A 127 -4.12 6.12 19.08
CA GLY A 127 -3.27 7.16 18.54
C GLY A 127 -3.98 7.99 17.47
N MET A 128 -3.49 9.21 17.23
CA MET A 128 -4.08 10.10 16.24
C MET A 128 -3.93 9.50 14.83
N MET A 129 -5.06 9.25 14.16
CA MET A 129 -5.06 8.85 12.76
C MET A 129 -4.54 10.01 11.92
N CYS A 130 -3.46 9.76 11.20
CA CYS A 130 -2.87 10.70 10.26
C CYS A 130 -3.04 10.12 8.86
N LEU A 131 -3.33 10.97 7.86
CA LEU A 131 -3.43 10.52 6.46
C LEU A 131 -2.04 10.18 5.91
N ASP A 132 -1.00 10.79 6.48
CA ASP A 132 0.40 10.42 6.41
C ASP A 132 0.72 9.28 7.39
N GLY A 133 1.54 8.31 6.96
CA GLY A 133 1.96 7.20 7.80
C GLY A 133 2.03 5.86 7.07
N PRO A 134 2.24 4.73 7.77
CA PRO A 134 2.59 3.44 7.17
C PRO A 134 1.47 2.81 6.33
N HIS A 135 0.22 3.25 6.52
CA HIS A 135 -0.92 2.78 5.75
C HIS A 135 -1.00 3.44 4.37
N SER A 136 -0.73 4.73 4.29
CA SER A 136 -0.95 5.52 3.07
C SER A 136 0.40 5.87 2.46
N ALA A 137 0.65 5.38 1.24
CA ALA A 137 1.86 5.69 0.50
C ALA A 137 1.51 6.32 -0.84
N THR A 138 2.45 7.08 -1.39
CA THR A 138 2.37 7.56 -2.77
C THR A 138 2.88 6.45 -3.68
N LEU A 139 2.14 6.14 -4.74
CA LEU A 139 2.46 5.15 -5.76
C LEU A 139 2.79 5.89 -7.04
N ALA A 140 4.07 5.87 -7.42
CA ALA A 140 4.57 6.35 -8.69
C ALA A 140 4.63 5.19 -9.71
N THR A 141 3.99 5.41 -10.87
CA THR A 141 3.98 4.46 -11.99
C THR A 141 4.07 5.21 -13.32
N TYR A 142 4.47 4.52 -14.38
CA TYR A 142 4.42 5.03 -15.75
C TYR A 142 4.11 3.89 -16.71
N GLY A 143 3.55 4.20 -17.88
CA GLY A 143 3.14 3.18 -18.84
C GLY A 143 2.18 3.75 -19.87
N ALA A 144 0.96 3.21 -19.90
CA ALA A 144 -0.06 3.60 -20.85
C ALA A 144 -0.54 5.06 -20.69
N ASN A 145 -0.99 5.62 -21.80
CA ASN A 145 -1.67 6.92 -21.81
C ASN A 145 -3.13 6.76 -21.36
N ARG A 146 -3.60 7.64 -20.46
CA ARG A 146 -4.98 7.61 -19.96
C ARG A 146 -6.03 8.06 -20.98
N GLY A 147 -5.59 8.72 -22.05
CA GLY A 147 -6.39 9.25 -23.15
C GLY A 147 -6.73 10.74 -23.01
N ASP A 148 -6.67 11.30 -21.81
CA ASP A 148 -7.00 12.70 -21.51
C ASP A 148 -5.81 13.50 -20.93
N SER A 149 -4.59 12.96 -21.07
CA SER A 149 -3.35 13.57 -20.59
C SER A 149 -2.20 13.29 -21.56
N ASN A 150 -1.31 14.25 -21.76
CA ASN A 150 -0.05 14.03 -22.47
C ASN A 150 1.02 13.35 -21.59
N PHE A 151 0.81 13.33 -20.26
CA PHE A 151 1.70 12.66 -19.32
C PHE A 151 1.27 11.21 -19.10
N THR A 152 2.21 10.29 -19.18
CA THR A 152 2.03 8.87 -18.80
C THR A 152 2.55 8.58 -17.39
N LEU A 153 3.35 9.48 -16.82
CA LEU A 153 3.73 9.46 -15.41
C LEU A 153 2.50 9.71 -14.54
N ASN A 154 2.33 8.89 -13.51
CA ASN A 154 1.26 9.00 -12.54
C ASN A 154 1.83 8.94 -11.13
N ASN A 155 1.24 9.70 -10.22
CA ASN A 155 1.46 9.54 -8.79
C ASN A 155 0.11 9.57 -8.07
N THR A 156 -0.19 8.54 -7.28
CA THR A 156 -1.48 8.40 -6.59
C THR A 156 -1.29 7.90 -5.16
N PHE A 157 -2.16 8.31 -4.23
CA PHE A 157 -2.10 7.81 -2.86
C PHE A 157 -2.93 6.54 -2.73
N LYS A 158 -2.35 5.52 -2.11
CA LYS A 158 -3.01 4.23 -1.88
C LYS A 158 -2.75 3.69 -0.48
N GLY A 159 -3.73 2.92 -0.02
CA GLY A 159 -3.58 2.08 1.17
C GLY A 159 -2.73 0.85 0.85
N PHE A 160 -1.61 0.69 1.55
CA PHE A 160 -0.78 -0.51 1.52
C PHE A 160 -0.94 -1.30 2.81
N GLY A 161 -0.74 -2.60 2.73
CA GLY A 161 -0.75 -3.52 3.88
C GLY A 161 0.17 -4.71 3.65
N PHE A 162 0.51 -5.39 4.74
CA PHE A 162 1.22 -6.66 4.67
C PHE A 162 0.28 -7.81 4.31
N ILE A 163 0.83 -8.81 3.63
CA ILE A 163 0.13 -10.05 3.30
C ILE A 163 0.65 -11.13 4.26
N PRO A 164 -0.23 -11.93 4.90
CA PRO A 164 0.19 -13.06 5.70
C PRO A 164 0.97 -14.07 4.87
N ARG A 165 1.84 -14.82 5.53
CA ARG A 165 2.49 -15.99 4.92
C ARG A 165 1.43 -17.01 4.49
N SER A 166 1.74 -17.81 3.47
CA SER A 166 0.80 -18.79 2.92
C SER A 166 0.23 -19.70 4.01
N GLU A 167 1.08 -20.19 4.91
CA GLU A 167 0.72 -21.06 6.03
C GLU A 167 -0.12 -20.38 7.13
N ARG A 168 -0.27 -19.05 7.10
CA ARG A 168 -1.09 -18.26 8.04
C ARG A 168 -2.36 -17.70 7.40
N LEU A 169 -2.52 -17.78 6.07
CA LEU A 169 -3.64 -17.15 5.35
C LEU A 169 -5.00 -17.69 5.80
N ASP A 170 -5.17 -19.01 5.85
CA ASP A 170 -6.46 -19.63 6.16
C ASP A 170 -6.92 -19.28 7.60
N GLU A 171 -6.03 -19.38 8.59
CA GLU A 171 -6.32 -18.98 9.97
C GLU A 171 -6.65 -17.48 10.09
N SER A 172 -5.92 -16.63 9.36
CA SER A 172 -6.12 -15.18 9.40
C SER A 172 -7.46 -14.78 8.78
N ILE A 173 -7.81 -15.41 7.65
CA ILE A 173 -9.10 -15.24 6.97
C ILE A 173 -10.23 -15.70 7.88
N GLU A 174 -10.11 -16.87 8.51
CA GLU A 174 -11.14 -17.37 9.43
C GLU A 174 -11.32 -16.40 10.60
N THR A 175 -10.24 -15.99 11.25
CA THR A 175 -10.27 -15.05 12.38
C THR A 175 -11.02 -13.75 12.04
N VAL A 176 -10.76 -13.16 10.86
CA VAL A 176 -11.45 -11.95 10.40
C VAL A 176 -12.93 -12.24 10.12
N THR A 177 -13.22 -13.37 9.48
CA THR A 177 -14.57 -13.78 9.09
C THR A 177 -15.46 -14.02 10.32
N SER A 178 -15.00 -14.78 11.31
CA SER A 178 -15.78 -15.08 12.53
C SER A 178 -16.04 -13.83 13.38
N ASN A 179 -15.29 -12.74 13.15
CA ASN A 179 -15.40 -11.49 13.90
C ASN A 179 -15.95 -10.32 13.05
N TRP A 180 -16.52 -10.59 11.87
CA TRP A 180 -16.89 -9.54 10.91
C TRP A 180 -17.77 -8.43 11.48
N TYR A 181 -18.74 -8.80 12.31
CA TYR A 181 -19.71 -7.90 12.94
C TYR A 181 -19.32 -7.48 14.36
N ALA A 182 -18.08 -7.77 14.78
CA ALA A 182 -17.60 -7.35 16.09
C ALA A 182 -17.51 -5.82 16.19
N SER A 183 -17.46 -5.30 17.42
CA SER A 183 -17.29 -3.87 17.67
C SER A 183 -15.98 -3.36 17.07
N GLN A 184 -15.90 -2.07 16.71
CA GLN A 184 -14.65 -1.47 16.20
C GLN A 184 -13.47 -1.66 17.18
N THR A 185 -13.73 -1.65 18.49
CA THR A 185 -12.71 -1.95 19.51
C THR A 185 -12.19 -3.38 19.37
N THR A 186 -13.08 -4.37 19.21
CA THR A 186 -12.69 -5.77 19.00
C THR A 186 -11.92 -5.95 17.71
N LYS A 187 -12.36 -5.31 16.61
CA LYS A 187 -11.65 -5.34 15.34
C LYS A 187 -10.24 -4.75 15.46
N ALA A 188 -10.11 -3.61 16.13
CA ALA A 188 -8.81 -2.98 16.38
C ALA A 188 -7.89 -3.87 17.23
N GLN A 189 -8.43 -4.60 18.22
CA GLN A 189 -7.67 -5.56 19.01
C GLN A 189 -7.18 -6.75 18.17
N ILE A 190 -8.01 -7.30 17.29
CA ILE A 190 -7.63 -8.38 16.37
C ILE A 190 -6.49 -7.92 15.45
N LEU A 191 -6.65 -6.76 14.81
CA LEU A 191 -5.61 -6.18 13.95
C LEU A 191 -4.31 -5.88 14.72
N THR A 192 -4.44 -5.41 15.97
CA THR A 192 -3.29 -5.21 16.85
C THR A 192 -2.60 -6.53 17.16
N GLY A 193 -3.34 -7.61 17.38
CA GLY A 193 -2.81 -8.96 17.55
C GLY A 193 -1.99 -9.39 16.33
N PHE A 194 -2.55 -9.23 15.13
CA PHE A 194 -1.85 -9.49 13.88
C PHE A 194 -0.55 -8.71 13.74
N TYR A 195 -0.57 -7.40 13.99
CA TYR A 195 0.64 -6.57 13.86
C TYR A 195 1.70 -6.82 14.95
N ASN A 196 1.31 -7.38 16.10
CA ASN A 196 2.26 -7.82 17.13
C ASN A 196 2.92 -9.17 16.80
N ASP A 197 2.31 -10.00 15.95
CA ASP A 197 2.91 -11.24 15.47
C ASP A 197 3.80 -10.97 14.25
N TYR A 198 5.10 -10.84 14.49
CA TYR A 198 6.07 -10.63 13.41
C TYR A 198 6.10 -11.80 12.39
N ASN A 199 5.82 -13.03 12.84
CA ASN A 199 5.88 -14.21 11.99
C ASN A 199 4.64 -14.37 11.11
N MET A 200 3.59 -13.58 11.34
CA MET A 200 2.39 -13.58 10.53
C MET A 200 2.66 -13.21 9.07
N TRP A 201 3.63 -12.33 8.81
CA TRP A 201 3.74 -11.59 7.55
C TRP A 201 4.81 -12.14 6.60
N ASP A 202 4.52 -12.12 5.30
CA ASP A 202 5.52 -12.29 4.24
C ASP A 202 6.05 -10.92 3.79
N PHE A 203 7.20 -10.52 4.35
CA PHE A 203 7.83 -9.23 4.06
C PHE A 203 8.43 -9.13 2.65
N ARG A 204 8.22 -10.12 1.79
CA ARG A 204 8.52 -10.02 0.35
C ARG A 204 7.38 -9.37 -0.44
N LEU A 205 6.21 -9.24 0.18
CA LEU A 205 4.97 -8.84 -0.46
C LEU A 205 4.33 -7.64 0.24
N LEU A 206 3.76 -6.74 -0.56
CA LEU A 206 2.80 -5.73 -0.11
C LEU A 206 1.49 -5.89 -0.87
N GLY A 207 0.36 -5.63 -0.21
CA GLY A 207 -0.97 -5.65 -0.80
C GLY A 207 -1.57 -4.25 -0.90
N SER A 208 -2.34 -3.99 -1.97
CA SER A 208 -3.17 -2.80 -2.16
C SER A 208 -4.41 -3.15 -3.00
N LEU A 209 -5.34 -2.20 -3.11
CA LEU A 209 -6.52 -2.30 -4.00
C LEU A 209 -6.48 -1.26 -5.13
N GLU A 210 -7.08 -1.62 -6.28
CA GLU A 210 -7.55 -0.68 -7.31
C GLU A 210 -9.07 -0.48 -7.14
N LEU A 211 -9.47 0.32 -6.14
CA LEU A 211 -10.87 0.49 -5.72
C LEU A 211 -11.79 1.15 -6.76
N TYR A 212 -11.24 2.02 -7.60
CA TYR A 212 -12.04 2.83 -8.52
C TYR A 212 -12.06 2.27 -9.94
N THR A 213 -11.24 1.26 -10.22
CA THR A 213 -11.09 0.74 -11.58
C THR A 213 -12.24 -0.21 -11.93
N THR A 214 -12.91 0.09 -13.03
CA THR A 214 -14.03 -0.68 -13.61
C THR A 214 -13.88 -0.72 -15.13
N PRO A 215 -14.63 -1.57 -15.85
CA PRO A 215 -14.67 -1.54 -17.32
C PRO A 215 -15.04 -0.18 -17.91
N MET A 216 -15.79 0.64 -17.17
CA MET A 216 -16.24 1.97 -17.61
C MET A 216 -15.31 3.10 -17.18
N PHE A 217 -14.36 2.84 -16.28
CA PHE A 217 -13.42 3.82 -15.78
C PHE A 217 -12.17 3.13 -15.25
N GLU A 218 -11.05 3.26 -15.97
CA GLU A 218 -9.78 2.70 -15.53
C GLU A 218 -8.86 3.82 -15.02
N THR A 219 -8.33 3.64 -13.81
CA THR A 219 -7.41 4.60 -13.19
C THR A 219 -6.08 4.64 -13.96
N HIS A 220 -5.34 5.75 -13.83
CA HIS A 220 -4.02 5.83 -14.45
C HIS A 220 -3.03 4.84 -13.84
N SER A 221 -3.12 4.56 -12.54
CA SER A 221 -2.29 3.53 -11.91
C SER A 221 -2.58 2.15 -12.46
N PHE A 222 -3.85 1.79 -12.70
CA PHE A 222 -4.21 0.52 -13.34
C PHE A 222 -3.58 0.42 -14.73
N LEU A 223 -3.84 1.41 -15.59
CA LEU A 223 -3.32 1.45 -16.96
C LEU A 223 -1.79 1.33 -17.00
N ASN A 224 -1.10 2.10 -16.18
CA ASN A 224 0.36 2.07 -16.12
C ASN A 224 0.88 0.70 -15.70
N GLN A 225 0.34 0.12 -14.63
CA GLN A 225 0.81 -1.16 -14.13
C GLN A 225 0.52 -2.30 -15.11
N MET A 226 -0.61 -2.27 -15.81
CA MET A 226 -0.94 -3.23 -16.86
C MET A 226 0.01 -3.15 -18.06
N ALA A 227 0.43 -1.93 -18.45
CA ALA A 227 1.33 -1.70 -19.57
C ALA A 227 2.81 -1.95 -19.23
N ASN A 228 3.26 -1.45 -18.08
CA ASN A 228 4.62 -1.52 -17.58
C ASN A 228 4.59 -1.73 -16.06
N PRO A 229 4.80 -2.96 -15.58
CA PRO A 229 4.67 -3.32 -14.17
C PRO A 229 5.91 -2.90 -13.38
N GLN A 230 6.26 -1.61 -13.42
CA GLN A 230 7.22 -1.00 -12.51
C GLN A 230 6.50 -0.02 -11.60
N ALA A 231 6.68 -0.19 -10.30
CA ALA A 231 6.10 0.66 -9.29
C ALA A 231 7.17 1.13 -8.30
N THR A 232 7.08 2.40 -7.91
CA THR A 232 7.80 2.95 -6.76
C THR A 232 6.77 3.42 -5.75
N ILE A 233 6.86 2.89 -4.54
CA ILE A 233 5.98 3.19 -3.42
C ILE A 233 6.80 4.00 -2.42
N ALA A 234 6.38 5.22 -2.09
CA ALA A 234 7.08 6.05 -1.13
C ALA A 234 6.19 6.47 0.03
N TRP A 235 6.72 6.31 1.23
CA TRP A 235 6.14 6.79 2.48
C TRP A 235 6.90 8.03 2.92
N LEU A 236 6.14 9.05 3.32
CA LEU A 236 6.67 10.25 3.93
C LEU A 236 6.08 10.39 5.32
N ASP A 237 6.89 10.07 6.34
CA ASP A 237 6.60 10.33 7.75
C ASP A 237 7.90 10.78 8.43
N ILE A 238 7.79 11.41 9.59
CA ILE A 238 8.94 11.81 10.42
C ILE A 238 8.88 10.98 11.71
N PRO A 239 9.87 10.13 12.00
CA PRO A 239 11.20 10.13 11.38
C PRO A 239 11.35 9.23 10.14
N GLY A 240 10.36 8.38 9.81
CA GLY A 240 10.51 7.35 8.78
C GLY A 240 10.04 7.78 7.39
N ALA A 241 10.97 7.94 6.45
CA ALA A 241 10.64 8.07 5.04
C ALA A 241 11.31 6.94 4.26
N TYR A 242 10.53 6.19 3.49
CA TYR A 242 11.00 4.97 2.86
C TYR A 242 10.49 4.88 1.42
N GLU A 243 11.25 4.23 0.57
CA GLU A 243 10.89 3.93 -0.81
C GLU A 243 11.06 2.43 -1.07
N VAL A 244 10.01 1.82 -1.60
CA VAL A 244 10.02 0.43 -2.05
C VAL A 244 9.79 0.40 -3.55
N ARG A 245 10.68 -0.25 -4.29
CA ARG A 245 10.50 -0.54 -5.71
C ARG A 245 10.04 -1.97 -5.89
N ALA A 246 9.00 -2.14 -6.69
CA ALA A 246 8.31 -3.41 -6.80
C ALA A 246 7.82 -3.68 -8.22
N ILE A 247 7.56 -4.96 -8.48
CA ILE A 247 6.76 -5.41 -9.62
C ILE A 247 5.34 -5.68 -9.12
N PRO A 248 4.32 -4.90 -9.52
CA PRO A 248 2.94 -5.14 -9.15
C PRO A 248 2.32 -6.21 -10.05
N ARG A 249 1.53 -7.10 -9.46
CA ARG A 249 0.61 -8.00 -10.17
C ARG A 249 -0.82 -7.68 -9.77
N LEU A 250 -1.61 -7.25 -10.74
CA LEU A 250 -3.04 -7.01 -10.58
C LEU A 250 -3.79 -8.31 -10.80
N ILE A 251 -4.74 -8.60 -9.90
CA ILE A 251 -5.56 -9.81 -9.94
C ILE A 251 -7.02 -9.38 -9.79
N HIS A 252 -7.81 -9.66 -10.83
CA HIS A 252 -9.24 -9.43 -10.80
C HIS A 252 -9.95 -10.57 -10.06
N PRO A 253 -10.88 -10.30 -9.13
CA PRO A 253 -11.50 -11.35 -8.32
C PRO A 253 -12.41 -12.31 -9.11
N SER A 254 -12.82 -11.93 -10.31
CA SER A 254 -13.61 -12.76 -11.24
C SER A 254 -12.78 -13.58 -12.23
N ASP A 255 -11.44 -13.49 -12.20
CA ASP A 255 -10.60 -14.35 -13.06
C ASP A 255 -10.66 -15.80 -12.57
N PRO A 256 -11.19 -16.76 -13.37
CA PRO A 256 -11.36 -18.15 -12.94
C PRO A 256 -10.05 -18.93 -12.89
N ASN A 257 -8.95 -18.39 -13.43
CA ASN A 257 -7.67 -19.08 -13.56
C ASN A 257 -6.65 -18.64 -12.50
N VAL A 258 -7.07 -17.88 -11.48
CA VAL A 258 -6.20 -17.46 -10.38
C VAL A 258 -5.84 -18.68 -9.53
N PRO A 259 -4.53 -18.97 -9.30
CA PRO A 259 -4.11 -20.04 -8.40
C PRO A 259 -4.72 -19.88 -7.01
N GLU A 260 -5.03 -21.00 -6.33
CA GLU A 260 -5.71 -20.99 -5.03
C GLU A 260 -5.04 -20.07 -4.00
N ASP A 261 -3.71 -20.17 -3.89
CA ASP A 261 -2.90 -19.35 -2.99
C ASP A 261 -3.02 -17.85 -3.27
N ASP A 262 -3.00 -17.47 -4.56
CA ASP A 262 -3.19 -16.08 -4.97
C ASP A 262 -4.62 -15.62 -4.70
N TRP A 263 -5.59 -16.50 -4.89
CA TRP A 263 -6.98 -16.22 -4.55
C TRP A 263 -7.10 -15.90 -3.06
N LYS A 264 -6.50 -16.71 -2.17
CA LYS A 264 -6.48 -16.45 -0.71
C LYS A 264 -5.89 -15.07 -0.39
N ARG A 265 -4.83 -14.66 -1.08
CA ARG A 265 -4.25 -13.31 -0.94
C ARG A 265 -5.21 -12.22 -1.43
N VAL A 266 -5.87 -12.40 -2.58
CA VAL A 266 -6.91 -11.47 -3.08
C VAL A 266 -8.02 -11.31 -2.05
N ARG A 267 -8.47 -12.42 -1.45
CA ARG A 267 -9.46 -12.42 -0.36
C ARG A 267 -8.99 -11.61 0.81
N TRP A 268 -7.80 -11.92 1.33
CA TRP A 268 -7.23 -11.27 2.48
C TRP A 268 -7.14 -9.75 2.28
N ILE A 269 -6.61 -9.31 1.13
CA ILE A 269 -6.42 -7.89 0.83
C ILE A 269 -7.77 -7.16 0.80
N ASN A 270 -8.80 -7.73 0.18
CA ASN A 270 -10.14 -7.15 0.18
C ASN A 270 -10.76 -7.17 1.58
N MET A 271 -10.69 -8.31 2.26
CA MET A 271 -11.27 -8.52 3.58
C MET A 271 -10.73 -7.56 4.61
N ILE A 272 -9.41 -7.36 4.68
CA ILE A 272 -8.82 -6.53 5.74
C ILE A 272 -9.20 -5.06 5.60
N HIS A 273 -9.35 -4.59 4.36
CA HIS A 273 -9.87 -3.26 4.05
C HIS A 273 -11.32 -3.12 4.55
N ASP A 274 -12.21 -4.00 4.09
CA ASP A 274 -13.64 -3.93 4.39
C ASP A 274 -13.93 -4.20 5.87
N PHE A 275 -13.15 -5.09 6.50
CA PHE A 275 -13.27 -5.42 7.92
C PHE A 275 -13.12 -4.17 8.78
N PHE A 276 -12.11 -3.34 8.50
CA PHE A 276 -11.84 -2.12 9.27
C PHE A 276 -12.81 -0.98 8.92
N HIS A 277 -13.15 -0.83 7.63
CA HIS A 277 -13.99 0.27 7.13
C HIS A 277 -15.50 0.01 7.21
N GLY A 278 -15.94 -1.19 7.60
CA GLY A 278 -17.36 -1.54 7.74
C GLY A 278 -18.02 -1.90 6.42
N GLY A 279 -17.30 -2.60 5.54
CA GLY A 279 -17.81 -3.11 4.27
C GLY A 279 -18.80 -4.28 4.42
N PRO A 280 -19.45 -4.68 3.31
CA PRO A 280 -20.32 -5.85 3.30
C PRO A 280 -19.54 -7.11 3.67
N TYR A 281 -20.24 -8.12 4.21
CA TYR A 281 -19.63 -9.39 4.55
C TYR A 281 -18.88 -10.01 3.35
N PRO A 282 -17.68 -10.58 3.55
CA PRO A 282 -16.74 -10.85 2.46
C PRO A 282 -17.04 -12.20 1.80
N ASP A 283 -18.26 -12.42 1.35
CA ASP A 283 -18.63 -13.63 0.61
C ASP A 283 -17.81 -13.76 -0.67
N LYS A 284 -17.56 -12.63 -1.34
CA LYS A 284 -16.71 -12.54 -2.53
C LYS A 284 -15.91 -11.22 -2.53
N PRO A 285 -14.61 -11.24 -2.83
CA PRO A 285 -13.82 -10.04 -3.04
C PRO A 285 -14.41 -9.22 -4.19
N SER A 286 -14.55 -7.91 -4.00
CA SER A 286 -15.20 -7.01 -4.95
C SER A 286 -14.21 -6.16 -5.75
N ASN A 287 -13.02 -5.94 -5.20
CA ASN A 287 -12.02 -5.06 -5.79
C ASN A 287 -10.85 -5.85 -6.38
N ILE A 288 -10.26 -5.27 -7.42
CA ILE A 288 -8.98 -5.70 -7.97
C ILE A 288 -7.91 -5.59 -6.87
N ALA A 289 -7.31 -6.73 -6.54
CA ALA A 289 -6.17 -6.77 -5.63
C ALA A 289 -4.87 -6.57 -6.40
N VAL A 290 -3.91 -5.92 -5.75
CA VAL A 290 -2.56 -5.73 -6.29
C VAL A 290 -1.57 -6.30 -5.30
N ILE A 291 -0.75 -7.25 -5.75
CA ILE A 291 0.36 -7.81 -5.00
C ILE A 291 1.65 -7.19 -5.55
N TYR A 292 2.40 -6.51 -4.70
CA TYR A 292 3.69 -5.91 -5.04
C TYR A 292 4.80 -6.83 -4.56
N TYR A 293 5.55 -7.40 -5.51
CA TYR A 293 6.75 -8.16 -5.23
C TYR A 293 7.92 -7.19 -5.00
N VAL A 294 8.44 -7.16 -3.77
CA VAL A 294 9.49 -6.22 -3.36
C VAL A 294 10.81 -6.57 -4.07
N ILE A 295 11.39 -5.61 -4.79
CA ILE A 295 12.67 -5.76 -5.51
C ILE A 295 13.79 -4.98 -4.81
N GLU A 296 13.53 -3.71 -4.50
CA GLU A 296 14.49 -2.83 -3.83
C GLU A 296 13.81 -2.02 -2.72
N GLU A 297 14.56 -1.66 -1.69
CA GLU A 297 14.13 -0.75 -0.64
C GLU A 297 15.21 0.29 -0.37
N PHE A 298 14.80 1.54 -0.14
CA PHE A 298 15.64 2.66 0.23
C PHE A 298 15.09 3.32 1.49
N ASP A 299 15.99 3.73 2.38
CA ASP A 299 15.66 4.54 3.54
C ASP A 299 15.95 6.01 3.21
N ASN A 300 14.88 6.73 2.90
CA ASN A 300 14.85 8.15 2.55
C ASN A 300 14.69 9.05 3.79
N SER A 301 14.80 8.51 5.01
CA SER A 301 14.54 9.24 6.24
C SER A 301 15.45 10.47 6.32
N PRO A 302 14.90 11.67 6.67
CA PRO A 302 15.66 12.93 6.70
C PRO A 302 16.51 13.04 7.98
N VAL A 303 17.26 11.99 8.29
CA VAL A 303 18.20 11.89 9.42
C VAL A 303 19.60 11.52 8.90
N PRO A 304 20.68 11.90 9.61
CA PRO A 304 22.03 11.53 9.19
C PRO A 304 22.18 10.01 9.07
N GLY A 305 22.75 9.55 7.95
CA GLY A 305 22.98 8.14 7.66
C GLY A 305 22.16 7.66 6.46
N PRO A 306 20.84 7.38 6.62
CA PRO A 306 19.99 6.83 5.57
C PRO A 306 19.98 7.63 4.27
N MET A 307 19.51 8.89 4.25
CA MET A 307 19.66 9.84 3.14
C MET A 307 19.45 9.26 1.71
N GLY A 308 18.55 8.29 1.55
CA GLY A 308 18.27 7.61 0.28
C GLY A 308 19.21 6.46 -0.08
N VAL A 309 19.87 5.87 0.91
CA VAL A 309 20.68 4.67 0.75
C VAL A 309 19.77 3.45 0.59
N ARG A 310 20.11 2.63 -0.39
CA ARG A 310 19.48 1.33 -0.61
C ARG A 310 19.78 0.40 0.56
N GLN A 311 18.72 -0.09 1.19
CA GLN A 311 18.77 -1.08 2.25
C GLN A 311 18.62 -2.50 1.70
N VAL A 312 17.88 -2.66 0.60
CA VAL A 312 17.56 -3.97 0.02
C VAL A 312 17.76 -3.95 -1.50
N PRO A 313 18.57 -4.88 -2.06
CA PRO A 313 19.70 -5.51 -1.38
C PRO A 313 20.71 -4.44 -0.89
N PRO A 314 21.42 -4.66 0.23
CA PRO A 314 22.42 -3.72 0.70
C PRO A 314 23.56 -3.57 -0.32
N LEU A 315 24.10 -2.35 -0.44
CA LEU A 315 25.26 -2.02 -1.28
C LEU A 315 26.57 -2.49 -0.67
#